data_AF-A0A7V9RHK4-F1
#
_entry.id   AF-A0A7V9RHK4-F1
#
_cell.length_a   1.000
_cell.length_b   1.000
_cell.length_c   1.000
_cell.angle_alpha   90.00
_cell.angle_beta   90.00
_cell.angle_gamma   90.00
#
_symmetry.space_group_name_H-M   'P 1'
#
loop_
_entity.id
_entity.type
_entity.pdbx_description
1 polymer ?
#
loop_
_entity_poly.entity_id
_entity_poly.type
_entity_poly.pdbx_seq_one_letter_code
_entity_poly.pdbx_strand_id
1 'polypeptide(L)'
;MKSFGFAALAACSLFAVSCASDQIVDELAGPEEVEPADGKGDISEGGVHTYYEITRDMRKCSFPMCSGFFLDRLNASSTKCHDGSSQERCYTPELDMSESGLSAAALDKLSEAAAQSVLKEGVHAIVRGRFAKKNLTTPQPTLGRFVVTEVWIAQSEAVSDGVFVKVRDNGVRCIAAPCASTTEKALNTSRTANIAEIDFAEAGVEDSVLEEVGFDMFEPHGVIVVGDRYNFQISGRKGKGRTATAVYRKMRETNDAACFVGGCSGQVCSDQEGVITTCEFRPEFACFQDATCERQADGGCGWTETAELQTCLAAPPPL
;
A
#
# COMPACT_ATOMS: atom_id res chain seq x y z
N MET A 1 -29.34 37.41 68.34
CA MET A 1 -28.18 38.13 67.77
C MET A 1 -27.96 37.64 66.35
N LYS A 2 -28.03 38.59 65.41
CA LYS A 2 -27.46 38.63 64.04
C LYS A 2 -27.93 37.64 62.95
N SER A 3 -28.63 38.28 62.02
CA SER A 3 -29.05 38.01 60.63
C SER A 3 -27.97 37.53 59.62
N PHE A 4 -28.48 37.17 58.43
CA PHE A 4 -27.89 37.05 57.07
C PHE A 4 -27.37 35.66 56.66
N GLY A 5 -27.65 35.14 55.45
CA GLY A 5 -28.27 35.74 54.28
C GLY A 5 -28.65 34.73 53.19
N PHE A 6 -29.53 35.18 52.30
CA PHE A 6 -29.93 34.55 51.04
C PHE A 6 -28.77 34.54 50.05
N ALA A 7 -28.46 33.39 49.44
CA ALA A 7 -27.66 33.29 48.23
C ALA A 7 -28.54 32.78 47.09
N ALA A 8 -28.82 33.65 46.12
CA ALA A 8 -29.51 33.32 44.88
C ALA A 8 -28.51 32.65 43.92
N LEU A 9 -28.80 31.41 43.51
CA LEU A 9 -28.12 30.78 42.36
C LEU A 9 -28.71 31.37 41.07
N ALA A 10 -27.94 32.23 40.41
CA ALA A 10 -28.16 32.58 39.01
C ALA A 10 -27.59 31.43 38.14
N ALA A 11 -28.47 30.64 37.54
CA ALA A 11 -28.11 29.68 36.52
C ALA A 11 -27.73 30.44 35.23
N CYS A 12 -26.42 30.60 35.00
CA CYS A 12 -25.88 31.05 33.72
C CYS A 12 -26.10 29.94 32.69
N SER A 13 -27.12 30.09 31.84
CA SER A 13 -27.31 29.27 30.65
C SER A 13 -26.15 29.49 29.68
N LEU A 14 -25.18 28.58 29.72
CA LEU A 14 -24.15 28.46 28.69
C LEU A 14 -24.83 27.96 27.41
N PHE A 15 -25.19 28.88 26.52
CA PHE A 15 -25.41 28.56 25.13
C PHE A 15 -24.06 28.14 24.55
N ALA A 16 -23.85 26.83 24.43
CA ALA A 16 -22.78 26.28 23.62
C ALA A 16 -23.05 26.68 22.16
N VAL A 17 -22.36 27.73 21.70
CA VAL A 17 -22.22 28.02 20.28
C VAL A 17 -21.38 26.88 19.72
N SER A 18 -22.06 25.88 19.12
CA SER A 18 -21.41 24.89 18.29
C SER A 18 -20.84 25.62 17.08
N CYS A 19 -19.53 25.84 17.07
CA CYS A 19 -18.79 26.04 15.84
C CYS A 19 -18.89 24.73 15.07
N ALA A 20 -19.87 24.60 14.18
CA ALA A 20 -19.81 23.63 13.10
C ALA A 20 -18.64 24.05 12.22
N SER A 21 -17.43 23.55 12.53
CA SER A 21 -16.43 23.41 11.49
C SER A 21 -17.06 22.54 10.42
N ASP A 22 -17.01 23.00 9.18
CA ASP A 22 -17.41 22.28 7.99
C ASP A 22 -16.38 21.13 7.80
N GLN A 23 -16.40 20.17 8.73
CA GLN A 23 -15.53 19.01 8.72
C GLN A 23 -15.98 18.18 7.51
N ILE A 24 -15.09 18.09 6.53
CA ILE A 24 -15.31 17.27 5.36
C ILE A 24 -15.41 15.83 5.86
N VAL A 25 -16.61 15.26 5.80
CA VAL A 25 -16.82 13.85 6.12
C VAL A 25 -16.27 13.06 4.94
N ASP A 26 -15.14 12.38 5.13
CA ASP A 26 -14.68 11.39 4.16
C ASP A 26 -15.71 10.25 4.12
N GLU A 27 -16.48 10.17 3.02
CA GLU A 27 -17.52 9.15 2.86
C GLU A 27 -16.96 7.71 2.82
N LEU A 28 -15.64 7.56 2.65
CA LEU A 28 -14.94 6.29 2.71
C LEU A 28 -14.52 5.89 4.13
N ALA A 29 -14.61 6.81 5.10
CA ALA A 29 -14.23 6.55 6.49
C ALA A 29 -15.25 5.70 7.25
N GLY A 30 -14.74 4.98 8.25
CA GLY A 30 -15.54 4.15 9.16
C GLY A 30 -15.84 2.75 8.61
N PRO A 31 -16.10 1.78 9.51
CA PRO A 31 -16.38 0.41 9.11
C PRO A 31 -17.70 0.34 8.32
N GLU A 32 -17.76 -0.51 7.30
CA GLU A 32 -19.04 -1.01 6.82
C GLU A 32 -19.58 -2.01 7.85
N GLU A 33 -20.66 -1.63 8.53
CA GLU A 33 -21.50 -2.59 9.25
C GLU A 33 -22.21 -3.47 8.22
N VAL A 34 -21.53 -4.53 7.78
CA VAL A 34 -22.21 -5.61 7.09
C VAL A 34 -22.94 -6.40 8.17
N GLU A 35 -24.25 -6.15 8.32
CA GLU A 35 -25.18 -7.02 9.04
C GLU A 35 -24.87 -8.49 8.70
N PRO A 36 -24.72 -9.38 9.69
CA PRO A 36 -24.23 -10.73 9.47
C PRO A 36 -25.32 -11.56 8.80
N ALA A 37 -25.39 -11.51 7.47
CA ALA A 37 -26.05 -12.54 6.69
C ALA A 37 -25.16 -13.79 6.75
N ASP A 38 -25.20 -14.54 7.86
CA ASP A 38 -24.61 -15.88 8.06
C ASP A 38 -23.42 -16.18 7.12
N GLY A 39 -22.40 -15.32 7.20
CA GLY A 39 -21.34 -15.27 6.22
C GLY A 39 -20.17 -16.13 6.65
N LYS A 40 -19.99 -17.27 5.98
CA LYS A 40 -18.76 -18.09 6.00
C LYS A 40 -17.54 -17.35 5.41
N GLY A 41 -17.34 -16.07 5.77
CA GLY A 41 -16.50 -15.12 5.04
C GLY A 41 -15.01 -15.14 5.38
N ASP A 42 -14.65 -15.37 6.64
CA ASP A 42 -13.25 -15.23 7.07
C ASP A 42 -12.58 -16.57 7.39
N ILE A 43 -13.36 -17.67 7.35
CA ILE A 43 -12.86 -18.99 7.73
C ILE A 43 -13.43 -20.07 6.80
N SER A 44 -12.96 -20.09 5.56
CA SER A 44 -13.04 -21.28 4.71
C SER A 44 -11.95 -21.22 3.63
N GLU A 45 -11.65 -22.36 3.01
CA GLU A 45 -10.76 -22.55 1.84
C GLU A 45 -11.16 -21.74 0.58
N GLY A 46 -11.97 -20.69 0.72
CA GLY A 46 -12.32 -19.70 -0.30
C GLY A 46 -12.72 -18.34 0.30
N GLY A 47 -12.18 -17.98 1.48
CA GLY A 47 -12.51 -16.73 2.19
C GLY A 47 -12.15 -15.46 1.41
N VAL A 48 -12.85 -14.35 1.71
CA VAL A 48 -12.56 -13.04 1.12
C VAL A 48 -11.22 -12.55 1.67
N HIS A 49 -10.19 -12.44 0.82
CA HIS A 49 -8.90 -11.90 1.24
C HIS A 49 -9.04 -10.43 1.66
N THR A 50 -8.54 -10.13 2.85
CA THR A 50 -8.65 -8.84 3.55
C THR A 50 -7.25 -8.25 3.74
N TYR A 51 -7.15 -6.93 3.88
CA TYR A 51 -5.90 -6.21 4.13
C TYR A 51 -5.71 -5.95 5.62
N TYR A 52 -4.49 -6.17 6.11
CA TYR A 52 -4.10 -6.01 7.51
C TYR A 52 -2.80 -5.23 7.59
N GLU A 53 -2.70 -4.33 8.56
CA GLU A 53 -1.40 -3.94 9.10
C GLU A 53 -0.76 -5.19 9.70
N ILE A 54 0.55 -5.33 9.53
CA ILE A 54 1.32 -6.42 10.13
C ILE A 54 2.47 -5.88 10.96
N THR A 55 2.53 -6.34 12.20
CA THR A 55 3.53 -5.92 13.18
C THR A 55 4.24 -7.12 13.76
N ARG A 56 5.57 -7.06 13.86
CA ARG A 56 6.38 -8.15 14.39
C ARG A 56 6.23 -8.26 15.90
N ASP A 57 6.03 -9.46 16.42
CA ASP A 57 5.98 -9.67 17.86
C ASP A 57 7.38 -9.69 18.47
N MET A 58 7.77 -8.57 19.09
CA MET A 58 9.09 -8.39 19.72
C MET A 58 9.16 -8.90 21.18
N ARG A 59 8.10 -9.54 21.69
CA ARG A 59 8.10 -10.10 23.05
C ARG A 59 9.08 -11.26 23.14
N LYS A 60 9.84 -11.30 24.25
CA LYS A 60 10.79 -12.38 24.55
C LYS A 60 10.12 -13.47 25.36
N CYS A 61 9.84 -14.60 24.72
CA CYS A 61 9.23 -15.79 25.33
C CYS A 61 9.50 -17.05 24.47
N SER A 62 8.99 -18.20 24.88
CA SER A 62 9.11 -19.44 24.11
C SER A 62 8.22 -19.42 22.86
N PHE A 63 8.84 -19.54 21.68
CA PHE A 63 8.13 -19.83 20.43
C PHE A 63 7.28 -21.11 20.58
N PRO A 64 6.03 -21.18 20.09
CA PRO A 64 5.33 -20.24 19.20
C PRO A 64 4.39 -19.24 19.91
N MET A 65 4.59 -18.95 21.20
CA MET A 65 3.71 -18.00 21.93
C MET A 65 4.05 -16.51 21.66
N CYS A 66 5.22 -16.27 21.09
CA CYS A 66 5.68 -14.95 20.64
C CYS A 66 6.73 -15.10 19.54
N SER A 67 7.34 -13.99 19.12
CA SER A 67 8.27 -13.93 17.97
C SER A 67 7.61 -14.27 16.64
N GLY A 68 6.27 -14.12 16.56
CA GLY A 68 5.48 -14.21 15.34
C GLY A 68 5.04 -12.82 14.87
N PHE A 69 3.77 -12.71 14.49
CA PHE A 69 3.19 -11.49 13.93
C PHE A 69 1.84 -11.19 14.55
N PHE A 70 1.54 -9.90 14.68
CA PHE A 70 0.22 -9.39 14.95
C PHE A 70 -0.36 -8.78 13.68
N LEU A 71 -1.65 -9.02 13.47
CA LEU A 71 -2.37 -8.51 12.33
C LEU A 71 -3.61 -7.73 12.79
N ASP A 72 -3.71 -6.52 12.28
CA ASP A 72 -4.73 -5.53 12.64
C ASP A 72 -5.48 -5.19 11.35
N ARG A 73 -6.79 -5.44 11.31
CA ARG A 73 -7.58 -5.24 10.09
C ARG A 73 -7.69 -3.75 9.79
N LEU A 74 -7.20 -3.34 8.62
CA LEU A 74 -7.24 -1.94 8.20
C LEU A 74 -8.68 -1.42 8.03
N ASN A 75 -8.89 -0.15 8.35
CA ASN A 75 -10.19 0.55 8.35
C ASN A 75 -11.25 -0.09 9.26
N ALA A 76 -10.87 -0.89 10.24
CA ALA A 76 -11.78 -1.53 11.18
C ALA A 76 -11.26 -1.41 12.62
N SER A 77 -12.18 -1.40 13.59
CA SER A 77 -11.85 -1.41 15.02
C SER A 77 -11.59 -2.81 15.58
N SER A 78 -11.83 -3.86 14.78
CA SER A 78 -11.62 -5.24 15.19
C SER A 78 -11.25 -6.16 14.03
N THR A 79 -10.55 -7.22 14.40
CA THR A 79 -9.97 -8.26 13.57
C THR A 79 -10.55 -9.61 13.97
N LYS A 80 -11.10 -10.36 13.02
CA LYS A 80 -11.56 -11.73 13.26
C LYS A 80 -10.41 -12.71 13.12
N CYS A 81 -10.10 -13.43 14.20
CA CYS A 81 -8.95 -14.31 14.31
C CYS A 81 -9.22 -15.72 13.78
N HIS A 82 -8.16 -16.53 13.69
CA HIS A 82 -8.21 -17.92 13.21
C HIS A 82 -9.17 -18.83 14.01
N ASP A 83 -9.39 -18.52 15.29
CA ASP A 83 -10.30 -19.23 16.18
C ASP A 83 -11.76 -18.74 16.10
N GLY A 84 -12.01 -17.70 15.30
CA GLY A 84 -13.32 -17.07 15.12
C GLY A 84 -13.65 -15.98 16.14
N SER A 85 -12.77 -15.71 17.11
CA SER A 85 -12.92 -14.57 18.02
C SER A 85 -12.69 -13.25 17.27
N SER A 86 -13.32 -12.17 17.75
CA SER A 86 -13.02 -10.80 17.31
C SER A 86 -12.19 -10.11 18.39
N GLN A 87 -11.01 -9.64 18.02
CA GLN A 87 -10.06 -8.93 18.88
C GLN A 87 -9.66 -7.61 18.23
N GLU A 88 -8.98 -6.72 18.92
CA GLU A 88 -8.31 -5.57 18.28
C GLU A 88 -7.34 -6.07 17.20
N ARG A 89 -6.52 -7.06 17.57
CA ARG A 89 -5.54 -7.69 16.70
C ARG A 89 -5.38 -9.17 16.95
N CYS A 90 -4.94 -9.90 15.93
CA CYS A 90 -4.79 -11.34 15.97
C CYS A 90 -3.32 -11.75 15.89
N TYR A 91 -2.90 -12.66 16.76
CA TYR A 91 -1.57 -13.23 16.72
C TYR A 91 -1.51 -14.43 15.78
N THR A 92 -0.40 -14.56 15.06
CA THR A 92 -0.02 -15.79 14.37
C THR A 92 1.49 -16.03 14.50
N PRO A 93 1.92 -17.27 14.78
CA PRO A 93 3.36 -17.57 14.87
C PRO A 93 4.06 -17.60 13.50
N GLU A 94 3.30 -17.70 12.40
CA GLU A 94 3.87 -18.00 11.09
C GLU A 94 3.04 -17.41 9.94
N LEU A 95 3.77 -16.92 8.94
CA LEU A 95 3.22 -16.49 7.66
C LEU A 95 3.44 -17.59 6.64
N ASP A 96 2.38 -18.00 5.96
CA ASP A 96 2.45 -18.86 4.79
C ASP A 96 2.46 -18.00 3.54
N MET A 97 3.61 -17.96 2.88
CA MET A 97 3.85 -17.19 1.66
C MET A 97 3.53 -17.96 0.37
N SER A 98 3.03 -19.21 0.47
CA SER A 98 2.85 -20.08 -0.70
C SER A 98 1.89 -19.55 -1.76
N GLU A 99 0.92 -18.70 -1.39
CA GLU A 99 -0.03 -18.06 -2.31
C GLU A 99 0.40 -16.64 -2.75
N SER A 100 1.52 -16.11 -2.23
CA SER A 100 1.97 -14.75 -2.53
C SER A 100 2.72 -14.63 -3.86
N GLY A 101 3.29 -15.75 -4.34
CA GLY A 101 4.24 -15.75 -5.44
C GLY A 101 5.58 -15.09 -5.10
N LEU A 102 5.87 -14.84 -3.81
CA LEU A 102 7.08 -14.19 -3.34
C LEU A 102 8.13 -15.20 -2.80
N SER A 103 9.41 -14.83 -2.87
CA SER A 103 10.57 -15.60 -2.43
C SER A 103 10.85 -15.44 -0.93
N ALA A 104 11.81 -16.20 -0.41
CA ALA A 104 12.24 -16.06 0.98
C ALA A 104 12.84 -14.68 1.28
N ALA A 105 13.49 -14.02 0.31
CA ALA A 105 14.05 -12.68 0.49
C ALA A 105 12.95 -11.62 0.72
N ALA A 106 11.78 -11.81 0.11
CA ALA A 106 10.61 -10.97 0.36
C ALA A 106 10.11 -11.09 1.80
N LEU A 107 10.22 -12.28 2.41
CA LEU A 107 9.85 -12.49 3.80
C LEU A 107 10.77 -11.70 4.76
N ASP A 108 12.06 -11.62 4.47
CA ASP A 108 13.00 -10.83 5.28
C ASP A 108 12.66 -9.34 5.23
N LYS A 109 12.42 -8.80 4.01
CA LYS A 109 11.97 -7.41 3.83
C LYS A 109 10.65 -7.12 4.55
N LEU A 110 9.69 -8.04 4.45
CA LEU A 110 8.42 -7.94 5.18
C LEU A 110 8.64 -7.96 6.69
N SER A 111 9.48 -8.87 7.20
CA SER A 111 9.76 -8.98 8.63
C SER A 111 10.46 -7.73 9.17
N GLU A 112 11.34 -7.11 8.39
CA GLU A 112 11.99 -5.85 8.75
C GLU A 112 10.97 -4.71 8.81
N ALA A 113 10.16 -4.53 7.76
CA ALA A 113 9.11 -3.50 7.74
C ALA A 113 8.09 -3.70 8.87
N ALA A 114 7.66 -4.94 9.15
CA ALA A 114 6.78 -5.26 10.27
C ALA A 114 7.44 -4.99 11.64
N ALA A 115 8.77 -5.05 11.74
CA ALA A 115 9.47 -4.66 12.96
C ALA A 115 9.50 -3.13 13.15
N GLN A 116 9.55 -2.36 12.05
CA GLN A 116 9.50 -0.89 12.11
C GLN A 116 8.18 -0.38 12.70
N SER A 117 7.05 -1.06 12.45
CA SER A 117 5.75 -0.77 13.09
C SER A 117 5.73 -0.92 14.61
N VAL A 118 6.76 -1.50 15.22
CA VAL A 118 6.94 -1.48 16.69
C VAL A 118 7.77 -0.28 17.16
N LEU A 119 8.67 0.20 16.31
CA LEU A 119 9.72 1.15 16.65
C LEU A 119 9.35 2.59 16.31
N LYS A 120 8.55 2.76 15.26
CA LYS A 120 8.12 4.04 14.71
C LYS A 120 6.60 4.07 14.65
N GLU A 121 6.05 5.26 14.77
CA GLU A 121 4.61 5.48 14.64
C GLU A 121 4.19 5.38 13.18
N GLY A 122 3.04 4.74 12.93
CA GLY A 122 2.52 4.50 11.59
C GLY A 122 2.65 3.05 11.14
N VAL A 123 2.03 2.79 9.98
CA VAL A 123 2.01 1.46 9.38
C VAL A 123 3.15 1.37 8.38
N HIS A 124 4.02 0.35 8.51
CA HIS A 124 5.18 0.20 7.63
C HIS A 124 5.04 -1.00 6.68
N ALA A 125 4.17 -1.95 7.02
CA ALA A 125 3.86 -3.10 6.19
C ALA A 125 2.37 -3.43 6.24
N ILE A 126 1.82 -3.73 5.07
CA ILE A 126 0.45 -4.20 4.90
C ILE A 126 0.49 -5.54 4.16
N VAL A 127 -0.31 -6.50 4.64
CA VAL A 127 -0.49 -7.79 3.96
C VAL A 127 -1.94 -7.97 3.56
N ARG A 128 -2.15 -8.57 2.38
CA ARG A 128 -3.45 -9.08 1.96
C ARG A 128 -3.46 -10.58 2.12
N GLY A 129 -4.46 -11.13 2.79
CA GLY A 129 -4.50 -12.55 3.06
C GLY A 129 -5.72 -13.02 3.84
N ARG A 130 -5.57 -14.19 4.47
CA ARG A 130 -6.61 -14.83 5.30
C ARG A 130 -5.98 -15.68 6.40
N PHE A 131 -6.70 -15.81 7.52
CA PHE A 131 -6.33 -16.75 8.57
C PHE A 131 -6.66 -18.19 8.16
N ALA A 132 -5.73 -19.11 8.46
CA ALA A 132 -5.95 -20.55 8.38
C ALA A 132 -5.97 -21.14 9.80
N LYS A 133 -7.01 -21.91 10.10
CA LYS A 133 -7.29 -22.52 11.42
C LYS A 133 -6.18 -23.44 11.94
N LYS A 134 -5.37 -24.02 11.05
CA LYS A 134 -4.35 -24.99 11.42
C LYS A 134 -2.98 -24.51 10.97
N ASN A 135 -2.05 -24.52 11.90
CA ASN A 135 -0.63 -24.47 11.62
C ASN A 135 -0.09 -25.91 11.56
N LEU A 136 0.63 -26.28 10.49
CA LEU A 136 1.15 -27.65 10.30
C LEU A 136 2.64 -27.79 10.64
N THR A 137 3.28 -26.67 10.96
CA THR A 137 4.73 -26.47 11.04
C THR A 137 5.18 -26.14 12.46
N THR A 138 4.25 -25.75 13.34
CA THR A 138 4.50 -25.47 14.76
C THR A 138 3.94 -26.56 15.68
N PRO A 139 4.52 -26.73 16.90
CA PRO A 139 3.99 -27.67 17.90
C PRO A 139 2.57 -27.35 18.41
N GLN A 140 2.03 -26.16 18.11
CA GLN A 140 0.70 -25.70 18.54
C GLN A 140 -0.18 -25.39 17.32
N PRO A 141 -0.78 -26.42 16.69
CA PRO A 141 -1.53 -26.26 15.45
C PRO A 141 -2.74 -25.34 15.59
N THR A 142 -3.22 -25.14 16.82
CA THR A 142 -4.38 -24.31 17.15
C THR A 142 -4.12 -22.82 17.07
N LEU A 143 -2.86 -22.37 17.09
CA LEU A 143 -2.50 -20.94 16.94
C LEU A 143 -2.67 -20.43 15.50
N GLY A 144 -3.03 -21.32 14.57
CA GLY A 144 -3.24 -21.00 13.17
C GLY A 144 -2.01 -20.43 12.47
N ARG A 145 -2.20 -20.08 11.21
CA ARG A 145 -1.22 -19.40 10.37
C ARG A 145 -1.92 -18.35 9.52
N PHE A 146 -1.19 -17.37 9.01
CA PHE A 146 -1.77 -16.41 8.08
C PHE A 146 -1.26 -16.68 6.66
N VAL A 147 -2.18 -16.91 5.72
CA VAL A 147 -1.87 -17.10 4.31
C VAL A 147 -1.76 -15.75 3.65
N VAL A 148 -0.57 -15.38 3.20
CA VAL A 148 -0.28 -14.12 2.53
C VAL A 148 -0.45 -14.30 1.02
N THR A 149 -1.14 -13.34 0.39
CA THR A 149 -1.34 -13.26 -1.07
C THR A 149 -0.74 -12.00 -1.69
N GLU A 150 -0.63 -10.92 -0.90
CA GLU A 150 0.05 -9.70 -1.33
C GLU A 150 0.77 -9.09 -0.13
N VAL A 151 1.89 -8.44 -0.42
CA VAL A 151 2.68 -7.65 0.54
C VAL A 151 2.79 -6.24 -0.02
N TRP A 152 2.67 -5.24 0.84
CA TRP A 152 2.74 -3.83 0.50
C TRP A 152 3.62 -3.12 1.52
N ILE A 153 4.61 -2.36 1.04
CA ILE A 153 5.62 -1.73 1.89
C ILE A 153 5.50 -0.22 1.78
N ALA A 154 5.57 0.46 2.93
CA ALA A 154 5.57 1.92 2.98
C ALA A 154 6.75 2.50 2.20
N GLN A 155 6.51 3.60 1.49
CA GLN A 155 7.50 4.29 0.66
C GLN A 155 8.16 5.48 1.37
N SER A 156 7.74 5.77 2.60
CA SER A 156 8.34 6.78 3.46
C SER A 156 8.14 6.39 4.93
N GLU A 157 8.75 7.17 5.83
CA GLU A 157 8.62 7.00 7.28
C GLU A 157 7.56 7.93 7.90
N ALA A 158 6.76 8.61 7.06
CA ALA A 158 5.70 9.47 7.54
C ALA A 158 4.61 8.66 8.26
N VAL A 159 4.02 9.26 9.29
CA VAL A 159 2.95 8.62 10.07
C VAL A 159 1.75 8.42 9.17
N SER A 160 1.28 7.18 9.08
CA SER A 160 0.07 6.84 8.31
C SER A 160 -1.16 7.21 9.12
N ASP A 161 -1.87 8.25 8.68
CA ASP A 161 -3.11 8.72 9.30
C ASP A 161 -4.20 8.95 8.26
N GLY A 162 -5.45 8.63 8.60
CA GLY A 162 -6.61 8.70 7.72
C GLY A 162 -7.07 7.34 7.15
N VAL A 163 -7.83 7.38 6.06
CA VAL A 163 -8.47 6.19 5.46
C VAL A 163 -7.50 5.51 4.51
N PHE A 164 -7.28 4.19 4.70
CA PHE A 164 -6.50 3.39 3.77
C PHE A 164 -7.34 3.08 2.52
N VAL A 165 -6.88 3.56 1.37
CA VAL A 165 -7.55 3.36 0.08
C VAL A 165 -6.60 2.72 -0.93
N LYS A 166 -7.13 1.83 -1.76
CA LYS A 166 -6.48 1.38 -2.99
C LYS A 166 -6.83 2.35 -4.10
N VAL A 167 -5.83 2.93 -4.77
CA VAL A 167 -6.01 3.92 -5.83
C VAL A 167 -5.47 3.41 -7.16
N ARG A 168 -6.16 3.78 -8.23
CA ARG A 168 -5.82 3.41 -9.61
C ARG A 168 -6.23 4.50 -10.59
N ASP A 169 -5.52 4.60 -11.70
CA ASP A 169 -6.04 5.30 -12.87
C ASP A 169 -7.28 4.56 -13.42
N ASN A 170 -8.31 5.32 -13.79
CA ASN A 170 -9.57 4.78 -14.31
C ASN A 170 -9.76 5.03 -15.82
N GLY A 171 -8.72 5.53 -16.50
CA GLY A 171 -8.74 5.83 -17.93
C GLY A 171 -9.49 7.08 -18.32
N VAL A 172 -10.14 7.80 -17.40
CA VAL A 172 -10.81 9.07 -17.72
C VAL A 172 -9.78 10.13 -18.06
N ARG A 173 -9.98 10.82 -19.19
CA ARG A 173 -9.15 11.94 -19.65
C ARG A 173 -10.06 13.10 -19.99
N CYS A 174 -9.96 14.19 -19.23
CA CYS A 174 -10.83 15.35 -19.36
C CYS A 174 -10.13 16.45 -20.16
N ILE A 175 -10.92 17.24 -20.90
CA ILE A 175 -10.42 18.41 -21.64
C ILE A 175 -10.07 19.57 -20.69
N ALA A 176 -10.66 19.60 -19.49
CA ALA A 176 -10.42 20.64 -18.52
C ALA A 176 -10.48 20.07 -17.09
N ALA A 177 -9.60 20.60 -16.24
CA ALA A 177 -9.48 20.23 -14.83
C ALA A 177 -10.60 20.86 -13.96
N PRO A 178 -10.86 20.32 -12.76
CA PRO A 178 -10.34 19.05 -12.21
C PRO A 178 -10.86 17.81 -12.94
N CYS A 179 -9.99 16.83 -13.21
CA CYS A 179 -10.37 15.60 -13.91
C CYS A 179 -10.37 14.43 -12.96
N ALA A 180 -11.53 13.80 -12.72
CA ALA A 180 -11.65 12.65 -11.82
C ALA A 180 -11.11 11.34 -12.44
N SER A 181 -9.82 11.35 -12.80
CA SER A 181 -9.11 10.27 -13.50
C SER A 181 -8.62 9.15 -12.59
N THR A 182 -8.78 9.30 -11.29
CA THR A 182 -8.32 8.32 -10.30
C THR A 182 -9.52 7.75 -9.57
N THR A 183 -9.61 6.43 -9.48
CA THR A 183 -10.57 5.73 -8.63
C THR A 183 -9.89 5.30 -7.34
N GLU A 184 -10.50 5.65 -6.22
CA GLU A 184 -10.13 5.20 -4.88
C GLU A 184 -11.17 4.21 -4.36
N LYS A 185 -10.71 3.18 -3.66
CA LYS A 185 -11.54 2.20 -2.98
C LYS A 185 -11.03 2.01 -1.56
N ALA A 186 -11.87 2.24 -0.55
CA ALA A 186 -11.49 1.96 0.82
C ALA A 186 -11.17 0.47 1.01
N LEU A 187 -10.03 0.19 1.63
CA LEU A 187 -9.66 -1.18 1.92
C LEU A 187 -10.69 -1.81 2.84
N ASN A 188 -10.95 -3.11 2.61
CA ASN A 188 -11.87 -3.93 3.40
C ASN A 188 -13.34 -3.48 3.39
N THR A 189 -13.73 -2.60 2.46
CA THR A 189 -15.11 -2.16 2.23
C THR A 189 -15.49 -2.25 0.75
N SER A 190 -16.77 -2.05 0.46
CA SER A 190 -17.29 -1.90 -0.91
C SER A 190 -17.24 -0.45 -1.42
N ARG A 191 -16.96 0.52 -0.54
CA ARG A 191 -17.03 1.96 -0.85
C ARG A 191 -15.92 2.38 -1.82
N THR A 192 -16.32 3.15 -2.82
CA THR A 192 -15.42 3.69 -3.84
C THR A 192 -15.85 5.09 -4.26
N ALA A 193 -14.91 5.89 -4.71
CA ALA A 193 -15.16 7.19 -5.30
C ALA A 193 -14.10 7.50 -6.37
N ASN A 194 -14.35 8.55 -7.15
CA ASN A 194 -13.35 9.11 -8.04
C ASN A 194 -12.82 10.43 -7.47
N ILE A 195 -11.52 10.64 -7.60
CA ILE A 195 -10.80 11.85 -7.21
C ILE A 195 -10.00 12.37 -8.40
N ALA A 196 -9.72 13.67 -8.36
CA ALA A 196 -9.01 14.38 -9.41
C ALA A 196 -7.53 14.59 -9.14
N GLU A 197 -7.10 14.44 -7.89
CA GLU A 197 -5.69 14.51 -7.50
C GLU A 197 -5.44 13.76 -6.21
N ILE A 198 -4.18 13.43 -5.98
CA ILE A 198 -3.65 12.97 -4.70
C ILE A 198 -2.52 13.93 -4.34
N ASP A 199 -2.56 14.49 -3.13
CA ASP A 199 -1.52 15.39 -2.63
C ASP A 199 -0.52 14.60 -1.77
N PHE A 200 0.69 14.40 -2.29
CA PHE A 200 1.75 13.64 -1.63
C PHE A 200 2.66 14.48 -0.72
N ALA A 201 2.35 15.77 -0.50
CA ALA A 201 3.21 16.65 0.28
C ALA A 201 3.46 16.14 1.71
N GLU A 202 2.46 15.52 2.34
CA GLU A 202 2.56 15.01 3.72
C GLU A 202 3.31 13.67 3.82
N ALA A 203 3.31 12.87 2.75
CA ALA A 203 3.98 11.58 2.72
C ALA A 203 5.50 11.73 2.75
N GLY A 204 6.07 12.88 2.38
CA GLY A 204 7.51 13.12 2.40
C GLY A 204 8.29 12.11 1.55
N VAL A 205 7.71 11.69 0.41
CA VAL A 205 8.28 10.71 -0.51
C VAL A 205 9.21 11.43 -1.50
N GLU A 206 10.35 10.82 -1.80
CA GLU A 206 11.29 11.32 -2.81
C GLU A 206 10.67 11.35 -4.22
N ASP A 207 11.05 12.33 -5.05
CA ASP A 207 10.48 12.53 -6.39
C ASP A 207 10.60 11.28 -7.27
N SER A 208 11.73 10.56 -7.21
CA SER A 208 11.92 9.31 -7.97
C SER A 208 10.91 8.23 -7.59
N VAL A 209 10.55 8.14 -6.31
CA VAL A 209 9.58 7.17 -5.82
C VAL A 209 8.16 7.60 -6.23
N LEU A 210 7.87 8.90 -6.32
CA LEU A 210 6.59 9.40 -6.85
C LEU A 210 6.38 9.04 -8.31
N GLU A 211 7.44 9.03 -9.13
CA GLU A 211 7.36 8.53 -10.52
C GLU A 211 6.96 7.05 -10.56
N GLU A 212 7.61 6.22 -9.74
CA GLU A 212 7.29 4.79 -9.62
C GLU A 212 5.86 4.54 -9.09
N VAL A 213 5.41 5.31 -8.10
CA VAL A 213 4.02 5.31 -7.62
C VAL A 213 3.05 5.66 -8.75
N GLY A 214 3.40 6.67 -9.56
CA GLY A 214 2.64 7.06 -10.73
C GLY A 214 2.50 5.93 -11.74
N PHE A 215 3.56 5.17 -12.02
CA PHE A 215 3.50 3.98 -12.88
C PHE A 215 2.63 2.87 -12.28
N ASP A 216 2.82 2.54 -11.00
CA ASP A 216 2.06 1.48 -10.34
C ASP A 216 0.55 1.78 -10.28
N MET A 217 0.14 3.06 -10.28
CA MET A 217 -1.28 3.47 -10.39
C MET A 217 -1.95 3.02 -11.71
N PHE A 218 -1.19 2.84 -12.80
CA PHE A 218 -1.70 2.33 -14.07
C PHE A 218 -1.76 0.79 -14.11
N GLU A 219 -0.91 0.12 -13.34
CA GLU A 219 -0.87 -1.34 -13.27
C GLU A 219 -2.15 -1.93 -12.67
N PRO A 220 -2.56 -3.19 -12.94
CA PRO A 220 -3.74 -3.87 -12.38
C PRO A 220 -3.79 -4.02 -10.85
N HIS A 221 -2.69 -3.74 -10.16
CA HIS A 221 -2.66 -3.71 -8.70
C HIS A 221 -2.79 -2.30 -8.13
N GLY A 222 -2.44 -1.21 -8.83
CA GLY A 222 -2.52 0.14 -8.25
C GLY A 222 -1.56 0.34 -7.07
N VAL A 223 -1.79 1.40 -6.30
CA VAL A 223 -1.06 1.67 -5.04
C VAL A 223 -2.03 1.79 -3.87
N ILE A 224 -1.52 1.67 -2.64
CA ILE A 224 -2.30 1.99 -1.44
C ILE A 224 -1.85 3.36 -0.94
N VAL A 225 -2.82 4.22 -0.63
CA VAL A 225 -2.61 5.56 -0.09
C VAL A 225 -3.44 5.70 1.18
N VAL A 226 -2.93 6.48 2.13
CA VAL A 226 -3.59 6.81 3.39
C VAL A 226 -3.67 8.32 3.52
N GLY A 227 -4.79 8.82 4.01
CA GLY A 227 -5.01 10.25 4.23
C GLY A 227 -6.49 10.56 4.23
N ASP A 228 -6.85 11.82 4.01
CA ASP A 228 -8.24 12.30 4.07
C ASP A 228 -8.67 12.97 2.78
N ARG A 229 -9.98 12.96 2.53
CA ARG A 229 -10.54 13.66 1.37
C ARG A 229 -10.66 15.15 1.62
N TYR A 230 -10.39 15.92 0.58
CA TYR A 230 -10.62 17.36 0.56
C TYR A 230 -11.27 17.80 -0.75
N ASN A 231 -11.83 19.01 -0.74
CA ASN A 231 -12.32 19.66 -1.94
C ASN A 231 -11.36 20.78 -2.34
N PHE A 232 -11.18 20.96 -3.64
CA PHE A 232 -10.38 22.05 -4.20
C PHE A 232 -11.09 22.67 -5.39
N GLN A 233 -10.53 23.76 -5.91
CA GLN A 233 -11.13 24.46 -7.05
C GLN A 233 -10.06 24.94 -8.02
N ILE A 234 -10.23 24.60 -9.31
CA ILE A 234 -9.39 25.09 -10.41
C ILE A 234 -10.30 25.81 -11.39
N SER A 235 -9.98 27.07 -11.70
CA SER A 235 -10.72 27.89 -12.68
C SER A 235 -12.24 27.91 -12.48
N GLY A 236 -12.70 28.00 -11.22
CA GLY A 236 -14.14 28.03 -10.90
C GLY A 236 -14.81 26.66 -10.76
N ARG A 237 -14.10 25.56 -11.09
CA ARG A 237 -14.65 24.19 -11.05
C ARG A 237 -14.16 23.45 -9.82
N LYS A 238 -15.09 22.83 -9.09
CA LYS A 238 -14.78 22.05 -7.89
C LYS A 238 -14.25 20.66 -8.26
N GLY A 239 -13.24 20.23 -7.54
CA GLY A 239 -12.66 18.89 -7.59
C GLY A 239 -12.62 18.28 -6.20
N LYS A 240 -12.48 16.95 -6.15
CA LYS A 240 -12.21 16.20 -4.92
C LYS A 240 -10.79 15.64 -5.01
N GLY A 241 -10.00 15.83 -3.97
CA GLY A 241 -8.67 15.26 -3.82
C GLY A 241 -8.59 14.38 -2.58
N ARG A 242 -7.45 13.73 -2.39
CA ARG A 242 -7.09 13.03 -1.16
C ARG A 242 -5.65 13.40 -0.77
N THR A 243 -5.40 13.71 0.49
CA THR A 243 -4.03 13.81 1.00
C THR A 243 -3.42 12.41 1.07
N ALA A 244 -2.12 12.31 0.84
CA ALA A 244 -1.37 11.11 1.10
C ALA A 244 -0.41 11.41 2.26
N THR A 245 -0.75 10.93 3.45
CA THR A 245 0.12 10.89 4.64
C THR A 245 1.12 9.75 4.55
N ALA A 246 0.76 8.68 3.83
CA ALA A 246 1.65 7.57 3.49
C ALA A 246 1.22 6.89 2.18
N VAL A 247 2.21 6.27 1.52
CA VAL A 247 2.02 5.52 0.26
C VAL A 247 2.68 4.16 0.38
N TYR A 248 2.03 3.14 -0.15
CA TYR A 248 2.52 1.77 -0.15
C TYR A 248 2.46 1.19 -1.54
N ARG A 249 3.57 0.58 -1.93
CA ARG A 249 3.69 -0.13 -3.19
C ARG A 249 3.66 -1.62 -2.96
N LYS A 250 3.06 -2.34 -3.91
CA LYS A 250 3.00 -3.80 -3.84
C LYS A 250 4.41 -4.34 -4.00
N MET A 251 4.84 -5.18 -3.07
CA MET A 251 6.06 -5.94 -3.25
C MET A 251 5.85 -6.86 -4.45
N ARG A 252 6.69 -6.67 -5.45
CA ARG A 252 6.85 -7.59 -6.56
C ARG A 252 8.05 -8.44 -6.24
N GLU A 253 8.06 -9.69 -6.71
CA GLU A 253 9.33 -10.36 -6.85
C GLU A 253 10.20 -9.45 -7.70
N THR A 254 11.23 -8.88 -7.08
CA THR A 254 12.45 -8.56 -7.81
C THR A 254 12.97 -9.93 -8.19
N ASN A 255 12.46 -10.43 -9.30
CA ASN A 255 12.89 -11.67 -9.88
C ASN A 255 14.40 -11.52 -9.95
N ASP A 256 15.17 -12.22 -9.12
CA ASP A 256 16.60 -12.43 -9.41
C ASP A 256 16.76 -13.15 -10.77
N ALA A 257 15.65 -13.49 -11.45
CA ALA A 257 15.59 -13.73 -12.87
C ALA A 257 16.41 -12.69 -13.64
N ALA A 258 17.23 -13.23 -14.53
CA ALA A 258 18.09 -12.52 -15.44
C ALA A 258 17.33 -11.35 -16.10
N CYS A 259 18.00 -10.21 -16.23
CA CYS A 259 17.51 -9.17 -17.12
C CYS A 259 17.56 -9.71 -18.56
N PHE A 260 16.48 -9.50 -19.30
CA PHE A 260 16.33 -10.02 -20.63
C PHE A 260 16.58 -8.92 -21.66
N VAL A 261 17.39 -9.25 -22.66
CA VAL A 261 17.52 -8.43 -23.86
C VAL A 261 16.33 -8.73 -24.77
N GLY A 262 15.59 -7.70 -25.12
CA GLY A 262 14.41 -7.74 -25.98
C GLY A 262 14.33 -6.53 -26.90
N GLY A 263 13.15 -6.32 -27.49
CA GLY A 263 12.94 -5.38 -28.58
C GLY A 263 13.35 -5.97 -29.92
N CYS A 264 12.75 -5.47 -31.01
CA CYS A 264 12.97 -6.03 -32.34
C CYS A 264 14.44 -5.89 -32.82
N SER A 265 15.17 -4.92 -32.27
CA SER A 265 16.58 -4.64 -32.57
C SER A 265 17.51 -4.93 -31.39
N GLY A 266 17.03 -5.62 -30.34
CA GLY A 266 17.83 -5.92 -29.13
C GLY A 266 18.12 -4.70 -28.26
N GLN A 267 17.31 -3.63 -28.37
CA GLN A 267 17.57 -2.35 -27.72
C GLN A 267 16.97 -2.22 -26.31
N VAL A 268 16.16 -3.18 -25.88
CA VAL A 268 15.47 -3.12 -24.57
C VAL A 268 16.13 -4.09 -23.61
N CYS A 269 16.55 -3.59 -22.45
CA CYS A 269 16.85 -4.43 -21.30
C CYS A 269 15.67 -4.32 -20.32
N SER A 270 15.02 -5.43 -19.98
CA SER A 270 13.89 -5.41 -19.03
C SER A 270 13.84 -6.64 -18.15
N ASP A 271 12.99 -6.60 -17.13
CA ASP A 271 12.66 -7.72 -16.26
C ASP A 271 11.58 -8.64 -16.87
N GLN A 272 11.15 -8.37 -18.10
CA GLN A 272 10.14 -9.14 -18.84
C GLN A 272 10.77 -9.86 -20.03
N GLU A 273 10.65 -11.19 -20.06
CA GLU A 273 11.09 -11.97 -21.22
C GLU A 273 10.21 -11.66 -22.45
N GLY A 274 10.84 -11.43 -23.60
CA GLY A 274 10.14 -11.32 -24.87
C GLY A 274 9.45 -9.97 -25.13
N VAL A 275 9.91 -8.87 -24.54
CA VAL A 275 9.44 -7.52 -24.91
C VAL A 275 9.59 -7.31 -26.42
N ILE A 276 8.52 -6.88 -27.09
CA ILE A 276 8.50 -6.56 -28.51
C ILE A 276 8.29 -5.06 -28.67
N THR A 277 9.18 -4.42 -29.43
CA THR A 277 9.09 -3.02 -29.84
C THR A 277 8.79 -2.92 -31.33
N THR A 278 8.50 -1.71 -31.81
CA THR A 278 8.52 -1.42 -33.24
C THR A 278 9.89 -1.77 -33.83
N CYS A 279 9.91 -2.36 -35.03
CA CYS A 279 11.14 -2.73 -35.74
C CYS A 279 11.78 -1.51 -36.43
N GLU A 280 12.09 -0.50 -35.63
CA GLU A 280 12.82 0.68 -36.07
C GLU A 280 14.30 0.37 -36.22
N PHE A 281 14.89 0.92 -37.28
CA PHE A 281 16.31 0.78 -37.56
C PHE A 281 17.01 2.10 -37.24
N ARG A 282 17.72 2.14 -36.12
CA ARG A 282 18.48 3.30 -35.65
C ARG A 282 19.93 2.90 -35.39
N PRO A 283 20.92 3.72 -35.81
CA PRO A 283 22.34 3.46 -35.57
C PRO A 283 22.67 3.15 -34.11
N GLU A 284 22.03 3.88 -33.19
CA GLU A 284 22.25 3.73 -31.74
C GLU A 284 21.96 2.33 -31.21
N PHE A 285 21.07 1.56 -31.86
CA PHE A 285 20.71 0.22 -31.37
C PHE A 285 21.86 -0.78 -31.50
N ALA A 286 22.80 -0.55 -32.42
CA ALA A 286 24.01 -1.37 -32.53
C ALA A 286 24.88 -1.27 -31.26
N CYS A 287 24.84 -0.15 -30.54
CA CYS A 287 25.61 0.04 -29.30
C CYS A 287 25.14 -0.89 -28.17
N PHE A 288 23.90 -1.35 -28.20
CA PHE A 288 23.36 -2.25 -27.18
C PHE A 288 23.70 -3.73 -27.42
N GLN A 289 24.22 -4.09 -28.60
CA GLN A 289 24.58 -5.49 -28.91
C GLN A 289 25.72 -6.01 -28.03
N ASP A 290 26.66 -5.15 -27.69
CA ASP A 290 27.81 -5.46 -26.83
C ASP A 290 27.62 -4.95 -25.39
N ALA A 291 26.50 -4.29 -25.10
CA ALA A 291 26.19 -3.77 -23.76
C ALA A 291 25.77 -4.89 -22.81
N THR A 292 26.02 -4.70 -21.52
CA THR A 292 25.58 -5.65 -20.49
C THR A 292 24.20 -5.25 -20.00
N CYS A 293 23.23 -6.15 -20.14
CA CYS A 293 21.88 -6.01 -19.59
C CYS A 293 21.83 -6.70 -18.22
N GLU A 294 21.76 -5.92 -17.16
CA GLU A 294 21.75 -6.43 -15.79
C GLU A 294 20.93 -5.54 -14.85
N ARG A 295 20.78 -6.01 -13.61
CA ARG A 295 20.01 -5.31 -12.59
C ARG A 295 20.85 -4.16 -12.05
N GLN A 296 20.29 -2.96 -12.08
CA GLN A 296 20.94 -1.73 -11.66
C GLN A 296 20.77 -1.51 -10.14
N ALA A 297 21.47 -0.51 -9.60
CA ALA A 297 21.47 -0.22 -8.16
C ALA A 297 20.10 0.23 -7.60
N ASP A 298 19.22 0.73 -8.47
CA ASP A 298 17.82 1.07 -8.18
C ASP A 298 16.90 -0.17 -8.14
N GLY A 299 17.44 -1.36 -8.45
CA GLY A 299 16.69 -2.60 -8.51
C GLY A 299 15.92 -2.80 -9.81
N GLY A 300 16.03 -1.94 -10.82
CA GLY A 300 15.48 -2.12 -12.16
C GLY A 300 16.41 -2.91 -13.09
N CYS A 301 15.89 -3.48 -14.18
CA CYS A 301 16.73 -3.99 -15.27
C CYS A 301 17.08 -2.86 -16.24
N GLY A 302 18.36 -2.73 -16.56
CA GLY A 302 18.85 -1.66 -17.43
C GLY A 302 20.19 -2.01 -18.08
N TRP A 303 20.57 -1.20 -19.07
CA TRP A 303 21.89 -1.29 -19.67
C TRP A 303 22.93 -0.68 -18.74
N THR A 304 24.01 -1.40 -18.48
CA THR A 304 25.11 -0.89 -17.68
C THR A 304 25.85 0.20 -18.44
N GLU A 305 25.84 1.40 -17.86
CA GLU A 305 26.47 2.61 -18.38
C GLU A 305 28.01 2.52 -18.30
N THR A 306 28.61 1.77 -19.23
CA THR A 306 30.05 1.72 -19.40
C THR A 306 30.57 2.89 -20.24
N ALA A 307 31.85 3.23 -20.11
CA ALA A 307 32.46 4.27 -20.93
C ALA A 307 32.39 3.93 -22.43
N GLU A 308 32.46 2.64 -22.76
CA GLU A 308 32.33 2.12 -24.12
C GLU A 308 30.93 2.34 -24.68
N LEU A 309 29.88 2.03 -23.89
CA LEU A 309 28.49 2.25 -24.29
C LEU A 309 28.21 3.73 -24.52
N GLN A 310 28.62 4.58 -23.58
CA GLN A 310 28.44 6.04 -23.69
C GLN A 310 29.16 6.63 -24.90
N THR A 311 30.38 6.15 -25.19
CA THR A 311 31.12 6.57 -26.38
C THR A 311 30.42 6.15 -27.67
N CYS A 312 29.89 4.92 -27.72
CA CYS A 312 29.13 4.44 -28.87
C CYS A 312 27.84 5.24 -29.06
N LEU A 313 27.08 5.51 -28.00
CA LEU A 313 25.85 6.30 -28.09
C LEU A 313 26.12 7.76 -28.52
N ALA A 314 27.27 8.32 -28.17
CA ALA A 314 27.70 9.65 -28.63
C ALA A 314 28.13 9.68 -30.10
N ALA A 315 28.63 8.57 -30.65
CA ALA A 315 29.04 8.42 -32.04
C ALA A 315 28.70 7.02 -32.58
N PRO A 316 27.41 6.75 -32.88
CA PRO A 316 26.97 5.42 -33.27
C PRO A 316 27.59 4.95 -34.58
N PRO A 317 27.80 3.64 -34.77
CA PRO A 317 28.31 3.11 -36.03
C PRO A 317 27.34 3.41 -37.19
N PRO A 318 27.84 3.74 -38.39
CA PRO A 318 26.99 3.97 -39.54
C PRO A 318 26.26 2.69 -39.94
N LEU A 319 25.05 2.87 -40.48
CA LEU A 319 24.17 1.80 -40.98
C LEU A 319 24.74 1.07 -42.20
#